data_AF-A0A538HQU0-F1
#
_entry.id   AF-A0A538HQU0-F1
#
_cell.length_a   1.000
_cell.length_b   1.000
_cell.length_c   1.000
_cell.angle_alpha   90.00
_cell.angle_beta   90.00
_cell.angle_gamma   90.00
#
_symmetry.space_group_name_H-M   'P 1'
#
loop_
_entity.id
_entity.type
_entity.pdbx_description
1 polymer ?
#
loop_
_entity_poly.entity_id
_entity_poly.type
_entity_poly.pdbx_seq_one_letter_code
_entity_poly.pdbx_strand_id
1 'polypeptide(L)'
;MRSQLFGLAVALALADSSIVTLALPDIRTQFDVGITTVAWVLTSFNLVLALVAVPAAYTARRRPRRAFAAGTFVFVASSLACGFATSFAMLVAARSVQAVGAALVATAALGLLSATSREGRAVHIWVTAGVIGAALGPAVGGILTQLVGWEAIFFVQVPIALLPLAALRTAVVVPQAHGAGLPRITPNVALLLLSGSLVAALFLIVLLLVEGWGTPPAAAGLVVTVMPSAAAVTAWRTPSSSPIGIRIASGAVLIAGGLAALALLPHAGWVWTIPPQVLIGVGIGLALAALTERAVGGADEQVVHGGWTLAARHAGVVLGLLLLAPILATALERNKEAAVRAGAAEVLDSRIPPLDKLGLAQDILGEIDRAKREGTLPKIGAAFRDRPSTDEYRTLRSGLQDELDRAVTNAFSRPFLLATALALAALLPLALGRWERS
;
A
#
# COMPACT_ATOMS: atom_id res chain seq x y z
N MET A 1 8.85 -27.70 -4.65
CA MET A 1 9.14 -27.41 -3.23
C MET A 1 10.20 -26.32 -3.02
N ARG A 2 11.44 -26.45 -3.50
CA ARG A 2 12.53 -25.46 -3.21
C ARG A 2 12.25 -24.06 -3.77
N SER A 3 11.82 -23.98 -5.02
CA SER A 3 11.46 -22.71 -5.66
C SER A 3 10.24 -22.03 -5.01
N GLN A 4 9.33 -22.81 -4.42
CA GLN A 4 8.16 -22.28 -3.71
C GLN A 4 8.55 -21.65 -2.37
N LEU A 5 9.53 -22.21 -1.67
CA LEU A 5 10.05 -21.63 -0.42
C LEU A 5 10.77 -20.29 -0.66
N PHE A 6 11.57 -20.18 -1.74
CA PHE A 6 12.13 -18.88 -2.12
C PHE A 6 11.06 -17.89 -2.59
N GLY A 7 10.05 -18.37 -3.33
CA GLY A 7 8.86 -17.58 -3.65
C GLY A 7 8.14 -17.07 -2.40
N LEU A 8 7.96 -17.90 -1.37
CA LEU A 8 7.37 -17.49 -0.09
C LEU A 8 8.17 -16.35 0.57
N ALA A 9 9.51 -16.44 0.57
CA ALA A 9 10.36 -15.38 1.11
C ALA A 9 10.17 -14.05 0.38
N VAL A 10 10.08 -14.09 -0.96
CA VAL A 10 9.81 -12.91 -1.79
C VAL A 10 8.42 -12.36 -1.54
N ALA A 11 7.42 -13.24 -1.46
CA ALA A 11 6.04 -12.87 -1.16
C ALA A 11 5.96 -12.15 0.19
N LEU A 12 6.59 -12.69 1.23
CA LEU A 12 6.63 -12.09 2.56
C LEU A 12 7.30 -10.70 2.54
N ALA A 13 8.49 -10.60 1.94
CA ALA A 13 9.24 -9.36 1.89
C ALA A 13 8.50 -8.23 1.12
N LEU A 14 7.74 -8.59 0.08
CA LEU A 14 6.97 -7.63 -0.72
C LEU A 14 5.55 -7.39 -0.16
N ALA A 15 4.97 -8.35 0.57
CA ALA A 15 3.68 -8.20 1.23
C ALA A 15 3.73 -7.23 2.41
N ASP A 16 4.88 -7.13 3.08
CA ASP A 16 5.05 -6.39 4.33
C ASP A 16 4.46 -4.97 4.29
N SER A 17 4.83 -4.15 3.30
CA SER A 17 4.29 -2.79 3.14
C SER A 17 2.77 -2.76 2.93
N SER A 18 2.21 -3.77 2.26
CA SER A 18 0.77 -3.88 2.02
C SER A 18 0.01 -4.29 3.27
N ILE A 19 0.57 -5.20 4.08
CA ILE A 19 -0.04 -5.66 5.34
C ILE A 19 -0.07 -4.51 6.34
N VAL A 20 1.06 -3.82 6.51
CA VAL A 20 1.21 -2.72 7.49
C VAL A 20 0.33 -1.52 7.16
N THR A 21 -0.11 -1.35 5.90
CA THR A 21 -1.00 -0.23 5.53
C THR A 21 -2.32 -0.27 6.33
N LEU A 22 -2.87 -1.46 6.59
CA LEU A 22 -4.11 -1.62 7.38
C LEU A 22 -3.94 -1.31 8.87
N ALA A 23 -2.72 -1.36 9.36
CA ALA A 23 -2.38 -1.02 10.74
C ALA A 23 -2.15 0.47 10.96
N LEU A 24 -1.98 1.27 9.91
CA LEU A 24 -1.63 2.69 10.08
C LEU A 24 -2.64 3.48 10.94
N PRO A 25 -3.96 3.32 10.78
CA PRO A 25 -4.93 4.01 11.65
C PRO A 25 -4.72 3.69 13.14
N ASP A 26 -4.51 2.42 13.48
CA ASP A 26 -4.30 1.99 14.87
C ASP A 26 -2.94 2.45 15.42
N ILE A 27 -1.87 2.38 14.61
CA ILE A 27 -0.55 2.89 14.99
C ILE A 27 -0.64 4.41 15.24
N ARG A 28 -1.40 5.12 14.40
CA ARG A 28 -1.59 6.57 14.53
C ARG A 28 -2.26 6.92 15.86
N THR A 29 -3.35 6.23 16.20
CA THR A 29 -4.10 6.49 17.45
C THR A 29 -3.30 6.07 18.68
N GLN A 30 -2.62 4.93 18.65
CA GLN A 30 -1.82 4.43 19.77
C GLN A 30 -0.62 5.33 20.10
N PHE A 31 0.05 5.90 19.09
CA PHE A 31 1.18 6.80 19.30
C PHE A 31 0.80 8.30 19.28
N ASP A 32 -0.48 8.62 19.11
CA ASP A 32 -1.01 10.00 19.02
C ASP A 32 -0.23 10.88 18.03
N VAL A 33 -0.10 10.40 16.79
CA VAL A 33 0.64 11.10 15.72
C VAL A 33 -0.27 11.56 14.58
N GLY A 34 0.16 12.56 13.80
CA GLY A 34 -0.56 13.00 12.61
C GLY A 34 -0.39 12.05 11.41
N ILE A 35 -1.23 12.21 10.39
CA ILE A 35 -1.21 11.39 9.15
C ILE A 35 0.15 11.46 8.44
N THR A 36 0.74 12.66 8.33
CA THR A 36 2.07 12.85 7.73
C THR A 36 3.14 12.10 8.51
N THR A 37 3.02 12.06 9.83
CA THR A 37 3.97 11.36 10.71
C THR A 37 3.79 9.85 10.58
N VAL A 38 2.57 9.32 10.72
CA VAL A 38 2.34 7.87 10.64
C VAL A 38 2.72 7.28 9.27
N ALA A 39 2.60 8.05 8.19
CA ALA A 39 3.06 7.65 6.86
C ALA A 39 4.55 7.25 6.85
N TRP A 40 5.37 7.77 7.76
CA TRP A 40 6.79 7.38 7.88
C TRP A 40 7.01 5.92 8.24
N VAL A 41 6.03 5.21 8.80
CA VAL A 41 6.10 3.75 9.03
C VAL A 41 6.26 3.00 7.70
N LEU A 42 5.59 3.47 6.65
CA LEU A 42 5.76 2.95 5.29
C LEU A 42 6.95 3.63 4.60
N THR A 43 7.08 4.96 4.69
CA THR A 43 8.11 5.70 3.97
C THR A 43 9.52 5.26 4.36
N SER A 44 9.82 5.05 5.64
CA SER A 44 11.17 4.69 6.09
C SER A 44 11.62 3.33 5.56
N PHE A 45 10.73 2.31 5.65
CA PHE A 45 10.99 0.99 5.10
C PHE A 45 11.25 1.06 3.60
N ASN A 46 10.35 1.70 2.85
CA ASN A 46 10.47 1.78 1.40
C ASN A 46 11.69 2.62 0.97
N LEU A 47 12.02 3.68 1.70
CA LEU A 47 13.20 4.51 1.43
C LEU A 47 14.50 3.72 1.61
N VAL A 48 14.66 3.05 2.73
CA VAL A 48 15.86 2.23 2.97
C VAL A 48 15.94 1.09 1.97
N LEU A 49 14.82 0.45 1.66
CA LEU A 49 14.78 -0.62 0.65
C LEU A 49 15.19 -0.09 -0.73
N ALA A 50 14.70 1.08 -1.13
CA ALA A 50 15.07 1.72 -2.38
C ALA A 50 16.57 2.00 -2.48
N LEU A 51 17.19 2.49 -1.39
CA LEU A 51 18.62 2.80 -1.32
C LEU A 51 19.50 1.54 -1.29
N VAL A 52 19.06 0.49 -0.61
CA VAL A 52 19.88 -0.71 -0.31
C VAL A 52 19.66 -1.84 -1.31
N ALA A 53 18.59 -1.83 -2.11
CA ALA A 53 18.29 -2.90 -3.07
C ALA A 53 19.43 -3.21 -4.04
N VAL A 54 20.10 -2.19 -4.59
CA VAL A 54 21.23 -2.38 -5.52
C VAL A 54 22.47 -2.92 -4.80
N PRO A 55 22.95 -2.31 -3.69
CA PRO A 55 24.02 -2.89 -2.86
C PRO A 55 23.74 -4.34 -2.40
N ALA A 56 22.49 -4.63 -2.02
CA ALA A 56 22.04 -5.96 -1.64
C ALA A 56 22.15 -6.93 -2.81
N ALA A 57 21.75 -6.52 -4.03
CA ALA A 57 21.88 -7.34 -5.23
C ALA A 57 23.34 -7.67 -5.57
N TYR A 58 24.27 -6.72 -5.45
CA TYR A 58 25.70 -7.00 -5.64
C TYR A 58 26.24 -8.00 -4.61
N THR A 59 25.79 -7.89 -3.36
CA THR A 59 26.15 -8.82 -2.29
C THR A 59 25.58 -10.21 -2.56
N ALA A 60 24.30 -10.27 -2.93
CA ALA A 60 23.56 -11.49 -3.25
C ALA A 60 24.13 -12.20 -4.48
N ARG A 61 24.58 -11.46 -5.50
CA ARG A 61 25.23 -12.04 -6.68
C ARG A 61 26.50 -12.81 -6.32
N ARG A 62 27.32 -12.27 -5.40
CA ARG A 62 28.58 -12.90 -4.97
C ARG A 62 28.38 -14.03 -3.98
N ARG A 63 27.44 -13.87 -3.04
CA ARG A 63 27.24 -14.78 -1.90
C ARG A 63 25.75 -15.02 -1.62
N PRO A 64 24.98 -15.60 -2.55
CA PRO A 64 23.52 -15.65 -2.48
C PRO A 64 23.00 -16.37 -1.23
N ARG A 65 23.60 -17.50 -0.85
CA ARG A 65 23.21 -18.23 0.36
C ARG A 65 23.44 -17.43 1.64
N ARG A 66 24.59 -16.74 1.75
CA ARG A 66 24.92 -15.94 2.94
C ARG A 66 24.07 -14.68 3.01
N ALA A 67 23.85 -14.01 1.87
CA ALA A 67 22.96 -12.86 1.76
C ALA A 67 21.52 -13.22 2.16
N PHE A 68 21.00 -14.36 1.68
CA PHE A 68 19.67 -14.82 2.05
C PHE A 68 19.54 -15.13 3.55
N ALA A 69 20.50 -15.88 4.12
CA ALA A 69 20.47 -16.22 5.55
C ALA A 69 20.63 -14.99 6.46
N ALA A 70 21.61 -14.12 6.16
CA ALA A 70 21.82 -12.89 6.92
C ALA A 70 20.63 -11.93 6.78
N GLY A 71 20.10 -11.77 5.57
CA GLY A 71 18.91 -10.95 5.31
C GLY A 71 17.69 -11.47 6.09
N THR A 72 17.49 -12.78 6.13
CA THR A 72 16.41 -13.41 6.91
C THR A 72 16.58 -13.14 8.40
N PHE A 73 17.79 -13.29 8.94
CA PHE A 73 18.06 -13.01 10.35
C PHE A 73 17.81 -11.54 10.71
N VAL A 74 18.29 -10.61 9.88
CA VAL A 74 18.05 -9.17 10.05
C VAL A 74 16.56 -8.87 9.99
N PHE A 75 15.85 -9.44 9.01
CA PHE A 75 14.39 -9.27 8.86
C PHE A 75 13.63 -9.78 10.08
N VAL A 76 13.95 -10.98 10.58
CA VAL A 76 13.30 -11.57 11.76
C VAL A 76 13.56 -10.75 13.01
N ALA A 77 14.82 -10.39 13.29
CA ALA A 77 15.18 -9.63 14.49
C ALA A 77 14.53 -8.24 14.50
N SER A 78 14.53 -7.56 13.37
CA SER A 78 13.88 -6.25 13.23
C SER A 78 12.35 -6.34 13.24
N SER A 79 11.76 -7.43 12.71
CA SER A 79 10.31 -7.69 12.84
C SER A 79 9.92 -7.84 14.31
N LEU A 80 10.67 -8.62 15.10
CA LEU A 80 10.45 -8.70 16.55
C LEU A 80 10.56 -7.32 17.21
N ALA A 81 11.57 -6.52 16.84
CA ALA A 81 11.72 -5.16 17.36
C ALA A 81 10.54 -4.24 16.98
N CYS A 82 9.93 -4.42 15.80
CA CYS A 82 8.71 -3.70 15.42
C CYS A 82 7.51 -4.12 16.28
N GLY A 83 7.34 -5.43 16.51
CA GLY A 83 6.24 -5.94 17.35
C GLY A 83 6.35 -5.56 18.83
N PHE A 84 7.56 -5.30 19.32
CA PHE A 84 7.81 -4.80 20.69
C PHE A 84 8.00 -3.28 20.77
N ALA A 85 7.67 -2.53 19.72
CA ALA A 85 7.93 -1.10 19.69
C ALA A 85 7.06 -0.34 20.71
N THR A 86 7.69 0.31 21.69
CA THR A 86 7.02 1.13 22.71
C THR A 86 6.98 2.62 22.38
N SER A 87 7.62 3.03 21.28
CA SER A 87 7.60 4.40 20.78
C SER A 87 7.59 4.42 19.25
N PHE A 88 7.02 5.49 18.68
CA PHE A 88 6.97 5.68 17.23
C PHE A 88 8.37 5.68 16.59
N ALA A 89 9.36 6.31 17.25
CA ALA A 89 10.74 6.35 16.76
C ALA A 89 11.38 4.95 16.73
N MET A 90 11.14 4.12 17.75
CA MET A 90 11.60 2.73 17.78
C MET A 90 11.00 1.93 16.62
N LEU A 91 9.70 2.08 16.36
CA LEU A 91 9.03 1.42 15.24
C LEU A 91 9.68 1.84 13.91
N VAL A 92 9.81 3.14 13.64
CA VAL A 92 10.40 3.65 12.39
C VAL A 92 11.85 3.20 12.20
N ALA A 93 12.65 3.16 13.27
CA ALA A 93 14.03 2.67 13.23
C ALA A 93 14.09 1.16 12.95
N ALA A 94 13.26 0.36 13.62
CA ALA A 94 13.17 -1.08 13.39
C ALA A 94 12.72 -1.40 11.95
N ARG A 95 11.72 -0.67 11.43
CA ARG A 95 11.27 -0.73 10.03
C ARG A 95 12.39 -0.43 9.04
N SER A 96 13.23 0.54 9.35
CA SER A 96 14.40 0.91 8.54
C SER A 96 15.41 -0.24 8.47
N VAL A 97 15.69 -0.91 9.60
CA VAL A 97 16.57 -2.10 9.63
C VAL A 97 15.92 -3.28 8.90
N GLN A 98 14.61 -3.47 9.05
CA GLN A 98 13.84 -4.53 8.40
C GLN A 98 13.92 -4.47 6.88
N ALA A 99 13.90 -3.26 6.31
CA ALA A 99 14.08 -3.03 4.89
C ALA A 99 15.41 -3.56 4.34
N VAL A 100 16.50 -3.49 5.12
CA VAL A 100 17.81 -4.08 4.75
C VAL A 100 17.70 -5.59 4.62
N GLY A 101 17.03 -6.23 5.59
CA GLY A 101 16.75 -7.66 5.56
C GLY A 101 15.90 -8.06 4.35
N ALA A 102 14.82 -7.32 4.09
CA ALA A 102 13.93 -7.52 2.94
C ALA A 102 14.66 -7.41 1.59
N ALA A 103 15.51 -6.38 1.42
CA ALA A 103 16.31 -6.19 0.20
C ALA A 103 17.27 -7.36 -0.06
N LEU A 104 17.98 -7.83 0.99
CA LEU A 104 18.88 -8.97 0.90
C LEU A 104 18.12 -10.26 0.56
N VAL A 105 16.97 -10.52 1.21
CA VAL A 105 16.15 -11.70 0.94
C VAL A 105 15.61 -11.68 -0.49
N ALA A 106 15.01 -10.57 -0.93
CA ALA A 106 14.39 -10.48 -2.24
C ALA A 106 15.39 -10.65 -3.40
N THR A 107 16.58 -10.05 -3.27
CA THR A 107 17.63 -10.14 -4.30
C THR A 107 18.34 -11.49 -4.27
N ALA A 108 18.64 -12.04 -3.09
CA ALA A 108 19.23 -13.37 -2.97
C ALA A 108 18.28 -14.49 -3.41
N ALA A 109 16.97 -14.36 -3.15
CA ALA A 109 15.97 -15.29 -3.64
C ALA A 109 15.97 -15.36 -5.17
N LEU A 110 16.07 -14.21 -5.86
CA LEU A 110 16.16 -14.20 -7.32
C LEU A 110 17.41 -14.94 -7.80
N GLY A 111 18.59 -14.69 -7.21
CA GLY A 111 19.81 -15.41 -7.55
C GLY A 111 19.73 -16.93 -7.30
N LEU A 112 19.09 -17.34 -6.20
CA LEU A 112 18.87 -18.75 -5.86
C LEU A 112 17.85 -19.42 -6.81
N LEU A 113 16.82 -18.69 -7.23
CA LEU A 113 15.85 -19.15 -8.23
C LEU A 113 16.49 -19.30 -9.61
N SER A 114 17.29 -18.33 -10.05
CA SER A 114 18.00 -18.37 -11.33
C SER A 114 19.04 -19.50 -11.38
N ALA A 115 19.63 -19.87 -10.25
CA ALA A 115 20.54 -21.02 -10.16
C ALA A 115 19.84 -22.39 -10.24
N THR A 116 18.53 -22.46 -9.97
CA THR A 116 17.78 -23.74 -9.84
C THR A 116 16.66 -23.89 -10.85
N SER A 117 16.42 -22.89 -11.69
CA SER A 117 15.32 -22.84 -12.67
C SER A 117 15.82 -22.25 -13.99
N ARG A 118 15.12 -22.56 -15.09
CA ARG A 118 15.29 -21.79 -16.33
C ARG A 118 15.06 -20.30 -16.06
N GLU A 119 15.83 -19.44 -16.71
CA GLU A 119 15.81 -17.99 -16.51
C GLU A 119 14.41 -17.37 -16.49
N GLY A 120 13.58 -17.64 -17.51
CA GLY A 120 12.21 -17.13 -17.57
C GLY A 120 11.32 -17.62 -16.43
N ARG A 121 11.57 -18.83 -15.91
CA ARG A 121 10.84 -19.40 -14.77
C ARG A 121 11.24 -18.75 -13.44
N ALA A 122 12.52 -18.41 -13.27
CA ALA A 122 13.00 -17.75 -12.05
C ALA A 122 12.36 -16.37 -11.86
N VAL A 123 12.41 -15.54 -12.91
CA VAL A 123 11.77 -14.21 -12.91
C VAL A 123 10.26 -14.33 -12.72
N HIS A 124 9.60 -15.27 -13.41
CA HIS A 124 8.17 -15.49 -13.24
C HIS A 124 7.79 -15.85 -11.80
N ILE A 125 8.52 -16.76 -11.14
CA ILE A 125 8.26 -17.11 -9.72
C ILE A 125 8.48 -15.90 -8.81
N TRP A 126 9.51 -15.11 -9.05
CA TRP A 126 9.81 -13.92 -8.26
C TRP A 126 8.71 -12.85 -8.39
N VAL A 127 8.24 -12.59 -9.62
CA VAL A 127 7.15 -11.64 -9.89
C VAL A 127 5.82 -12.13 -9.30
N THR A 128 5.44 -13.38 -9.57
CA THR A 128 4.19 -13.95 -9.08
C THR A 128 4.14 -14.01 -7.56
N ALA A 129 5.25 -14.35 -6.90
CA ALA A 129 5.36 -14.28 -5.45
C ALA A 129 5.07 -12.88 -4.91
N GLY A 130 5.65 -11.83 -5.52
CA GLY A 130 5.37 -10.46 -5.13
C GLY A 130 3.91 -10.04 -5.31
N VAL A 131 3.27 -10.47 -6.41
CA VAL A 131 1.84 -10.21 -6.67
C VAL A 131 0.96 -10.92 -5.64
N ILE A 132 1.24 -12.19 -5.34
CA ILE A 132 0.50 -12.96 -4.32
C ILE A 132 0.67 -12.32 -2.94
N GLY A 133 1.88 -11.92 -2.58
CA GLY A 133 2.16 -11.23 -1.32
C GLY A 133 1.35 -9.94 -1.18
N ALA A 134 1.35 -9.10 -2.23
CA ALA A 134 0.53 -7.89 -2.27
C ALA A 134 -0.98 -8.19 -2.23
N ALA A 135 -1.42 -9.35 -2.73
CA ALA A 135 -2.84 -9.74 -2.74
C ALA A 135 -3.39 -10.19 -1.40
N LEU A 136 -2.60 -10.97 -0.67
CA LEU A 136 -2.98 -11.43 0.66
C LEU A 136 -2.82 -10.33 1.71
N GLY A 137 -1.98 -9.33 1.43
CA GLY A 137 -1.57 -8.31 2.38
C GLY A 137 -2.74 -7.60 3.09
N PRO A 138 -3.68 -6.97 2.36
CA PRO A 138 -4.76 -6.19 2.97
C PRO A 138 -5.71 -7.02 3.85
N ALA A 139 -6.21 -8.15 3.37
CA ALA A 139 -7.08 -9.02 4.16
C ALA A 139 -6.40 -9.55 5.42
N VAL A 140 -5.15 -10.04 5.30
CA VAL A 140 -4.40 -10.56 6.46
C VAL A 140 -4.10 -9.43 7.45
N GLY A 141 -3.67 -8.26 6.97
CA GLY A 141 -3.41 -7.09 7.79
C GLY A 141 -4.65 -6.64 8.56
N GLY A 142 -5.77 -6.47 7.86
CA GLY A 142 -7.03 -6.06 8.49
C GLY A 142 -7.52 -7.03 9.55
N ILE A 143 -7.44 -8.34 9.30
CA ILE A 143 -7.84 -9.38 10.26
C ILE A 143 -6.92 -9.37 11.49
N LEU A 144 -5.60 -9.33 11.29
CA LEU A 144 -4.64 -9.34 12.41
C LEU A 144 -4.77 -8.08 13.27
N THR A 145 -4.83 -6.92 12.63
CA THR A 145 -4.99 -5.63 13.30
C THR A 145 -6.26 -5.63 14.15
N GLN A 146 -7.40 -6.07 13.61
CA GLN A 146 -8.66 -6.06 14.35
C GLN A 146 -8.73 -7.08 15.50
N LEU A 147 -8.18 -8.29 15.32
CA LEU A 147 -8.34 -9.38 16.29
C LEU A 147 -7.31 -9.39 17.42
N VAL A 148 -6.08 -8.98 17.12
CA VAL A 148 -4.94 -9.12 18.05
C VAL A 148 -4.25 -7.78 18.30
N GLY A 149 -4.28 -6.87 17.33
CA GLY A 149 -3.49 -5.64 17.33
C GLY A 149 -2.50 -5.63 16.18
N TRP A 150 -2.01 -4.44 15.82
CA TRP A 150 -1.10 -4.30 14.68
C TRP A 150 0.26 -4.96 14.91
N GLU A 151 0.70 -5.12 16.17
CA GLU A 151 1.95 -5.77 16.53
C GLU A 151 2.01 -7.22 16.02
N ALA A 152 0.84 -7.88 15.95
CA ALA A 152 0.70 -9.25 15.46
C ALA A 152 1.19 -9.42 14.01
N ILE A 153 1.08 -8.37 13.17
CA ILE A 153 1.62 -8.37 11.81
C ILE A 153 3.12 -8.68 11.84
N PHE A 154 3.85 -8.13 12.79
CA PHE A 154 5.29 -8.34 12.88
C PHE A 154 5.65 -9.68 13.51
N PHE A 155 4.89 -10.15 14.51
CA PHE A 155 5.13 -11.45 15.13
C PHE A 155 4.83 -12.61 14.19
N VAL A 156 3.74 -12.56 13.41
CA VAL A 156 3.36 -13.62 12.46
C VAL A 156 4.35 -13.75 11.31
N GLN A 157 5.00 -12.65 10.90
CA GLN A 157 6.02 -12.68 9.86
C GLN A 157 7.26 -13.49 10.28
N VAL A 158 7.59 -13.57 11.57
CA VAL A 158 8.80 -14.25 12.07
C VAL A 158 8.84 -15.75 11.72
N PRO A 159 7.86 -16.59 12.11
CA PRO A 159 7.89 -18.00 11.76
C PRO A 159 7.85 -18.21 10.25
N ILE A 160 7.09 -17.39 9.51
CA ILE A 160 6.98 -17.48 8.04
C ILE A 160 8.32 -17.16 7.36
N ALA A 161 9.05 -16.14 7.85
CA ALA A 161 10.36 -15.74 7.34
C ALA A 161 11.44 -16.81 7.55
N LEU A 162 11.32 -17.63 8.60
CA LEU A 162 12.29 -18.69 8.91
C LEU A 162 12.10 -19.94 8.03
N LEU A 163 10.88 -20.25 7.59
CA LEU A 163 10.60 -21.45 6.77
C LEU A 163 11.48 -21.58 5.51
N PRO A 164 11.72 -20.51 4.72
CA PRO A 164 12.58 -20.56 3.55
C PRO A 164 14.05 -20.93 3.82
N LEU A 165 14.56 -20.79 5.06
CA LEU A 165 15.93 -21.20 5.40
C LEU A 165 16.15 -22.71 5.21
N ALA A 166 15.09 -23.52 5.33
CA ALA A 166 15.18 -24.96 5.06
C ALA A 166 15.59 -25.26 3.60
N ALA A 167 15.22 -24.38 2.65
CA ALA A 167 15.59 -24.53 1.24
C ALA A 167 17.08 -24.29 0.96
N LEU A 168 17.78 -23.57 1.86
CA LEU A 168 19.21 -23.29 1.70
C LEU A 168 20.05 -24.54 1.81
N ARG A 169 19.73 -25.49 2.70
CA ARG A 169 20.59 -26.64 3.05
C ARG A 169 21.12 -27.39 1.82
N THR A 170 20.31 -27.49 0.78
CA THR A 170 20.58 -28.27 -0.41
C THR A 170 21.06 -27.43 -1.62
N ALA A 171 21.12 -26.10 -1.52
CA ALA A 171 21.25 -25.19 -2.68
C ALA A 171 22.69 -25.06 -3.21
N VAL A 172 23.03 -25.71 -4.32
CA VAL A 172 24.34 -25.49 -4.96
C VAL A 172 24.25 -24.22 -5.80
N VAL A 173 25.17 -23.29 -5.60
CA VAL A 173 25.19 -22.02 -6.36
C VAL A 173 26.59 -21.76 -6.86
N VAL A 174 26.70 -21.49 -8.17
CA VAL A 174 27.91 -21.00 -8.82
C VAL A 174 27.81 -19.47 -8.91
N PRO A 175 28.74 -18.70 -8.33
CA PRO A 175 28.75 -17.25 -8.47
C PRO A 175 28.85 -16.82 -9.94
N GLN A 176 28.01 -15.88 -10.38
CA GLN A 176 28.10 -15.33 -11.73
C GLN A 176 29.22 -14.28 -11.82
N ALA A 177 30.17 -14.45 -12.76
CA ALA A 177 31.45 -13.74 -12.81
C ALA A 177 31.52 -12.54 -13.79
N HIS A 178 30.45 -12.21 -14.53
CA HIS A 178 30.52 -11.20 -15.61
C HIS A 178 30.38 -9.73 -15.12
N GLY A 179 30.50 -8.75 -16.02
CA GLY A 179 30.34 -7.34 -15.68
C GLY A 179 28.86 -6.97 -15.52
N ALA A 180 28.54 -6.19 -14.48
CA ALA A 180 27.19 -5.68 -14.31
C ALA A 180 26.88 -4.61 -15.37
N GLY A 181 25.93 -4.89 -16.26
CA GLY A 181 25.42 -3.93 -17.24
C GLY A 181 24.68 -2.75 -16.58
N LEU A 182 24.49 -1.67 -17.34
CA LEU A 182 23.71 -0.51 -16.91
C LEU A 182 22.21 -0.87 -16.76
N PRO A 183 21.48 -0.22 -15.84
CA PRO A 183 20.06 -0.47 -15.67
C PRO A 183 19.27 -0.08 -16.92
N ARG A 184 18.20 -0.84 -17.21
CA ARG A 184 17.20 -0.46 -18.21
C ARG A 184 16.37 0.71 -17.67
N ILE A 185 16.73 1.93 -18.04
CA ILE A 185 16.16 3.16 -17.47
C ILE A 185 14.65 3.25 -17.74
N THR A 186 14.22 3.10 -18.99
CA THR A 186 12.82 3.29 -19.39
C THR A 186 11.80 2.46 -18.59
N PRO A 187 11.91 1.12 -18.49
CA PRO A 187 10.95 0.34 -17.70
C PRO A 187 11.03 0.62 -16.20
N ASN A 188 12.23 0.94 -15.67
CA ASN A 188 12.39 1.26 -14.24
C ASN A 188 11.75 2.60 -13.86
N VAL A 189 11.87 3.63 -14.71
CA VAL A 189 11.19 4.91 -14.48
C VAL A 189 9.66 4.75 -14.56
N ALA A 190 9.15 3.96 -15.51
CA ALA A 190 7.72 3.65 -15.57
C ALA A 190 7.24 2.87 -14.32
N LEU A 191 8.02 1.91 -13.83
CA LEU A 191 7.73 1.20 -12.58
C LEU A 191 7.73 2.11 -11.36
N LEU A 192 8.65 3.07 -11.30
CA LEU A 192 8.70 4.07 -10.23
C LEU A 192 7.40 4.88 -10.21
N LEU A 193 7.01 5.45 -11.34
CA LEU A 193 5.81 6.29 -11.44
C LEU A 193 4.53 5.49 -11.14
N LEU A 194 4.39 4.29 -11.71
CA LEU A 194 3.25 3.42 -11.39
C LEU A 194 3.25 3.01 -9.92
N SER A 195 4.38 2.62 -9.34
CA SER A 195 4.43 2.21 -7.92
C SER A 195 4.03 3.36 -6.99
N GLY A 196 4.38 4.61 -7.33
CA GLY A 196 3.91 5.79 -6.60
C GLY A 196 2.40 5.99 -6.68
N SER A 197 1.78 5.74 -7.85
CA SER A 197 0.32 5.77 -7.99
C SER A 197 -0.38 4.61 -7.27
N LEU A 198 0.26 3.44 -7.18
CA LEU A 198 -0.33 2.25 -6.56
C LEU A 198 -0.31 2.29 -5.04
N VAL A 199 0.78 2.80 -4.43
CA VAL A 199 0.75 3.04 -2.98
C VAL A 199 -0.32 4.08 -2.66
N ALA A 200 -0.55 5.06 -3.53
CA ALA A 200 -1.62 6.03 -3.36
C ALA A 200 -2.99 5.35 -3.28
N ALA A 201 -3.29 4.44 -4.20
CA ALA A 201 -4.53 3.66 -4.18
C ALA A 201 -4.68 2.95 -2.84
N LEU A 202 -3.66 2.19 -2.43
CA LEU A 202 -3.74 1.39 -1.22
C LEU A 202 -3.85 2.25 0.06
N PHE A 203 -2.94 3.20 0.24
CA PHE A 203 -2.87 4.08 1.40
C PHE A 203 -4.15 4.92 1.55
N LEU A 204 -4.57 5.60 0.48
CA LEU A 204 -5.73 6.49 0.53
C LEU A 204 -7.04 5.72 0.73
N ILE A 205 -7.24 4.58 0.06
CA ILE A 205 -8.46 3.77 0.25
C ILE A 205 -8.52 3.24 1.68
N VAL A 206 -7.40 2.77 2.24
CA VAL A 206 -7.38 2.26 3.62
C VAL A 206 -7.73 3.36 4.62
N LEU A 207 -7.10 4.54 4.52
CA LEU A 207 -7.45 5.67 5.40
C LEU A 207 -8.90 6.11 5.19
N LEU A 208 -9.39 6.18 3.95
CA LEU A 208 -10.78 6.55 3.66
C LEU A 208 -11.76 5.55 4.30
N LEU A 209 -11.52 4.24 4.16
CA LEU A 209 -12.41 3.22 4.71
C LEU A 209 -12.38 3.21 6.24
N VAL A 210 -11.20 3.17 6.85
CA VAL A 210 -11.04 3.00 8.29
C VAL A 210 -11.20 4.32 9.04
N GLU A 211 -10.41 5.33 8.72
CA GLU A 211 -10.47 6.63 9.41
C GLU A 211 -11.57 7.54 8.87
N GLY A 212 -11.91 7.45 7.58
CA GLY A 212 -12.90 8.31 6.97
C GLY A 212 -14.34 7.86 7.24
N TRP A 213 -14.64 6.60 6.94
CA TRP A 213 -15.98 6.02 7.04
C TRP A 213 -16.17 5.10 8.25
N GLY A 214 -15.15 4.93 9.11
CA GLY A 214 -15.27 4.13 10.33
C GLY A 214 -15.44 2.64 10.09
N THR A 215 -14.98 2.13 8.93
CA THR A 215 -15.04 0.71 8.59
C THR A 215 -14.06 -0.08 9.48
N PRO A 216 -14.49 -1.18 10.12
CA PRO A 216 -13.58 -2.03 10.89
C PRO A 216 -12.38 -2.50 10.05
N PRO A 217 -11.16 -2.60 10.61
CA PRO A 217 -9.96 -2.94 9.83
C PRO A 217 -10.07 -4.25 9.03
N ALA A 218 -10.73 -5.29 9.56
CA ALA A 218 -10.91 -6.55 8.82
C ALA A 218 -11.84 -6.38 7.62
N ALA A 219 -12.93 -5.62 7.77
CA ALA A 219 -13.85 -5.32 6.67
C ALA A 219 -13.17 -4.45 5.60
N ALA A 220 -12.41 -3.43 6.02
CA ALA A 220 -11.61 -2.62 5.11
C ALA A 220 -10.56 -3.46 4.36
N GLY A 221 -9.88 -4.37 5.05
CA GLY A 221 -8.92 -5.31 4.46
C GLY A 221 -9.54 -6.20 3.39
N LEU A 222 -10.73 -6.74 3.64
CA LEU A 222 -11.48 -7.54 2.65
C LEU A 222 -11.89 -6.72 1.42
N VAL A 223 -12.39 -5.50 1.62
CA VAL A 223 -12.76 -4.59 0.53
C VAL A 223 -11.55 -4.26 -0.33
N VAL A 224 -10.40 -3.96 0.29
CA VAL A 224 -9.16 -3.57 -0.40
C VAL A 224 -8.51 -4.74 -1.13
N THR A 225 -8.71 -5.98 -0.68
CA THR A 225 -8.19 -7.19 -1.35
C THR A 225 -8.78 -7.41 -2.75
N VAL A 226 -9.88 -6.73 -3.12
CA VAL A 226 -10.41 -6.74 -4.49
C VAL A 226 -9.36 -6.29 -5.51
N MET A 227 -8.66 -5.20 -5.23
CA MET A 227 -7.65 -4.64 -6.13
C MET A 227 -6.54 -5.65 -6.48
N PRO A 228 -5.78 -6.20 -5.52
CA PRO A 228 -4.70 -7.11 -5.88
C PRO A 228 -5.19 -8.52 -6.27
N SER A 229 -6.41 -8.93 -5.91
CA SER A 229 -7.04 -10.15 -6.46
C SER A 229 -7.33 -10.01 -7.96
N ALA A 230 -7.89 -8.87 -8.38
CA ALA A 230 -8.09 -8.56 -9.80
C ALA A 230 -6.75 -8.52 -10.55
N ALA A 231 -5.69 -8.01 -9.92
CA ALA A 231 -4.33 -8.04 -10.48
C ALA A 231 -3.81 -9.46 -10.69
N ALA A 232 -3.94 -10.33 -9.67
CA ALA A 232 -3.51 -11.72 -9.76
C ALA A 232 -4.27 -12.49 -10.85
N VAL A 233 -5.60 -12.34 -10.90
CA VAL A 233 -6.45 -12.98 -11.92
C VAL A 233 -6.07 -12.51 -13.33
N THR A 234 -5.85 -11.20 -13.50
CA THR A 234 -5.48 -10.64 -14.80
C THR A 234 -4.09 -11.10 -15.25
N ALA A 235 -3.12 -11.10 -14.33
CA ALA A 235 -1.77 -11.60 -14.62
C ALA A 235 -1.78 -13.09 -14.99
N TRP A 236 -2.64 -13.89 -14.35
CA TRP A 236 -2.77 -15.33 -14.65
C TRP A 236 -3.45 -15.59 -16.00
N ARG A 237 -4.44 -14.77 -16.37
CA ARG A 237 -5.21 -14.94 -17.63
C ARG A 237 -4.54 -14.34 -18.86
N THR A 238 -3.65 -13.38 -18.69
CA THR A 238 -3.02 -12.68 -19.83
C THR A 238 -2.01 -13.61 -20.51
N PRO A 239 -2.19 -13.96 -21.79
CA PRO A 239 -1.24 -14.81 -22.51
C PRO A 239 0.14 -14.17 -22.61
N SER A 240 1.18 -14.98 -22.56
CA SER A 240 2.57 -14.53 -22.76
C SER A 240 2.83 -13.99 -24.17
N SER A 241 2.00 -14.34 -25.15
CA SER A 241 2.06 -13.85 -26.53
C SER A 241 1.52 -12.43 -26.73
N SER A 242 0.87 -11.85 -25.72
CA SER A 242 0.28 -10.51 -25.83
C SER A 242 1.35 -9.43 -25.93
N PRO A 243 1.25 -8.47 -26.86
CA PRO A 243 2.26 -7.43 -27.06
C PRO A 243 2.55 -6.64 -25.78
N ILE A 244 3.82 -6.63 -25.36
CA ILE A 244 4.25 -6.04 -24.08
C ILE A 244 3.93 -4.55 -23.98
N GLY A 245 4.07 -3.80 -25.09
CA GLY A 245 3.75 -2.37 -25.13
C GLY A 245 2.28 -2.08 -24.90
N ILE A 246 1.39 -2.85 -25.52
CA ILE A 246 -0.06 -2.69 -25.34
C ILE A 246 -0.43 -2.96 -23.89
N ARG A 247 0.08 -4.05 -23.29
CA ARG A 247 -0.19 -4.40 -21.88
C ARG A 247 0.21 -3.28 -20.91
N ILE A 248 1.38 -2.68 -21.12
CA ILE A 248 1.88 -1.61 -20.25
C ILE A 248 1.03 -0.34 -20.42
N ALA A 249 0.76 0.07 -21.67
CA ALA A 249 -0.03 1.26 -21.95
C ALA A 249 -1.48 1.12 -21.44
N SER A 250 -2.14 0.01 -21.75
CA SER A 250 -3.49 -0.27 -21.25
C SER A 250 -3.51 -0.35 -19.73
N GLY A 251 -2.51 -0.98 -19.12
CA GLY A 251 -2.45 -1.10 -17.68
C GLY A 251 -2.29 0.24 -16.96
N ALA A 252 -1.44 1.12 -17.48
CA ALA A 252 -1.28 2.47 -16.94
C ALA A 252 -2.57 3.32 -17.08
N VAL A 253 -3.26 3.24 -18.22
CA VAL A 253 -4.55 3.92 -18.43
C VAL A 253 -5.63 3.40 -17.48
N LEU A 254 -5.72 2.08 -17.26
CA LEU A 254 -6.68 1.48 -16.33
C LEU A 254 -6.41 1.90 -14.87
N ILE A 255 -5.14 1.92 -14.45
CA ILE A 255 -4.76 2.43 -13.12
C ILE A 255 -5.17 3.90 -12.98
N ALA A 256 -4.85 4.74 -13.97
CA ALA A 256 -5.23 6.15 -13.96
C ALA A 256 -6.75 6.34 -13.90
N GLY A 257 -7.50 5.62 -14.73
CA GLY A 257 -8.97 5.68 -14.74
C GLY A 257 -9.58 5.25 -13.41
N GLY A 258 -9.01 4.24 -12.75
CA GLY A 258 -9.53 3.76 -11.46
C GLY A 258 -9.21 4.74 -10.33
N LEU A 259 -8.02 5.34 -10.33
CA LEU A 259 -7.69 6.42 -9.41
C LEU A 259 -8.58 7.66 -9.62
N ALA A 260 -8.85 8.03 -10.87
CA ALA A 260 -9.76 9.13 -11.18
C ALA A 260 -11.19 8.83 -10.72
N ALA A 261 -11.65 7.58 -10.87
CA ALA A 261 -12.96 7.16 -10.37
C ALA A 261 -13.04 7.18 -8.83
N LEU A 262 -11.96 6.81 -8.12
CA LEU A 262 -11.89 6.98 -6.65
C LEU A 262 -11.87 8.45 -6.22
N ALA A 263 -11.37 9.35 -7.07
CA ALA A 263 -11.44 10.79 -6.80
C ALA A 263 -12.86 11.36 -6.92
N LEU A 264 -13.77 10.65 -7.59
CA LEU A 264 -15.12 11.10 -7.95
C LEU A 264 -16.20 10.18 -7.34
N LEU A 265 -15.97 9.68 -6.12
CA LEU A 265 -16.94 8.85 -5.42
C LEU A 265 -18.24 9.64 -5.17
N PRO A 266 -19.41 9.08 -5.53
CA PRO A 266 -20.67 9.82 -5.45
C PRO A 266 -21.16 9.99 -4.00
N HIS A 267 -20.98 8.96 -3.16
CA HIS A 267 -21.41 8.95 -1.77
C HIS A 267 -20.46 8.06 -0.94
N ALA A 268 -20.49 8.21 0.39
CA ALA A 268 -19.80 7.30 1.29
C ALA A 268 -20.37 5.87 1.16
N GLY A 269 -19.48 4.89 1.06
CA GLY A 269 -19.85 3.49 0.95
C GLY A 269 -18.83 2.65 0.21
N TRP A 270 -18.44 1.53 0.82
CA TRP A 270 -17.41 0.64 0.29
C TRP A 270 -17.74 0.10 -1.10
N VAL A 271 -19.02 -0.08 -1.44
CA VAL A 271 -19.48 -0.60 -2.75
C VAL A 271 -18.96 0.26 -3.91
N TRP A 272 -18.94 1.59 -3.73
CA TRP A 272 -18.48 2.52 -4.77
C TRP A 272 -16.98 2.44 -5.04
N THR A 273 -16.22 1.88 -4.09
CA THR A 273 -14.77 1.68 -4.26
C THR A 273 -14.45 0.41 -5.07
N ILE A 274 -15.40 -0.53 -5.21
CA ILE A 274 -15.16 -1.85 -5.82
C ILE A 274 -14.84 -1.73 -7.33
N PRO A 275 -15.66 -1.08 -8.18
CA PRO A 275 -15.34 -0.98 -9.61
C PRO A 275 -14.00 -0.26 -9.90
N PRO A 276 -13.69 0.88 -9.26
CA PRO A 276 -12.38 1.51 -9.39
C PRO A 276 -11.21 0.60 -8.99
N GLN A 277 -11.35 -0.14 -7.88
CA GLN A 277 -10.35 -1.10 -7.43
C GLN A 277 -10.13 -2.24 -8.43
N VAL A 278 -11.19 -2.77 -9.04
CA VAL A 278 -11.07 -3.77 -10.11
C VAL A 278 -10.30 -3.19 -11.29
N LEU A 279 -10.60 -1.95 -11.70
CA LEU A 279 -9.91 -1.29 -12.80
C LEU A 279 -8.40 -1.12 -12.52
N ILE A 280 -8.06 -0.65 -11.31
CA ILE A 280 -6.67 -0.55 -10.86
C ILE A 280 -6.02 -1.93 -10.85
N GLY A 281 -6.68 -2.93 -10.28
CA GLY A 281 -6.20 -4.30 -10.20
C GLY A 281 -5.89 -4.90 -11.57
N VAL A 282 -6.83 -4.83 -12.52
CA VAL A 282 -6.62 -5.26 -13.90
C VAL A 282 -5.42 -4.53 -14.51
N GLY A 283 -5.32 -3.21 -14.29
CA GLY A 283 -4.19 -2.43 -14.77
C GLY A 283 -2.84 -2.87 -14.20
N ILE A 284 -2.77 -3.18 -12.90
CA ILE A 284 -1.58 -3.78 -12.26
C ILE A 284 -1.22 -5.11 -12.94
N GLY A 285 -2.19 -6.00 -13.13
CA GLY A 285 -1.96 -7.32 -13.71
C GLY A 285 -1.41 -7.27 -15.14
N LEU A 286 -1.80 -6.25 -15.91
CA LEU A 286 -1.28 -6.02 -17.26
C LEU A 286 0.11 -5.36 -17.26
N ALA A 287 0.31 -4.30 -16.48
CA ALA A 287 1.51 -3.46 -16.57
C ALA A 287 2.69 -3.93 -15.73
N LEU A 288 2.49 -4.35 -14.47
CA LEU A 288 3.60 -4.58 -13.53
C LEU A 288 4.48 -5.76 -13.96
N ALA A 289 3.86 -6.87 -14.34
CA ALA A 289 4.57 -8.06 -14.81
C ALA A 289 5.32 -7.77 -16.12
N ALA A 290 4.67 -7.07 -17.07
CA ALA A 290 5.26 -6.68 -18.35
C ALA A 290 6.47 -5.74 -18.18
N LEU A 291 6.35 -4.72 -17.32
CA LEU A 291 7.46 -3.82 -17.03
C LEU A 291 8.63 -4.53 -16.34
N THR A 292 8.34 -5.44 -15.41
CA THR A 292 9.37 -6.21 -14.70
C THR A 292 10.09 -7.17 -15.65
N GLU A 293 9.36 -7.85 -16.52
CA GLU A 293 9.91 -8.69 -17.58
C GLU A 293 10.82 -7.87 -18.52
N ARG A 294 10.41 -6.65 -18.89
CA ARG A 294 11.24 -5.76 -19.70
C ARG A 294 12.45 -5.21 -18.93
N ALA A 295 12.37 -5.04 -17.62
CA ALA A 295 13.47 -4.54 -16.80
C ALA A 295 14.54 -5.61 -16.51
N VAL A 296 14.12 -6.87 -16.30
CA VAL A 296 14.97 -7.96 -15.81
C VAL A 296 15.21 -9.06 -16.85
N GLY A 297 14.25 -9.30 -17.75
CA GLY A 297 14.26 -10.43 -18.69
C GLY A 297 15.36 -10.34 -19.74
N GLY A 298 16.01 -11.49 -20.00
CA GLY A 298 17.10 -11.60 -20.96
C GLY A 298 18.37 -10.82 -20.57
N ALA A 299 18.51 -10.40 -19.31
CA ALA A 299 19.74 -9.82 -18.81
C ALA A 299 20.66 -10.91 -18.27
N ASP A 300 21.92 -10.91 -18.69
CA ASP A 300 22.95 -11.84 -18.19
C ASP A 300 23.10 -11.79 -16.67
N GLU A 301 22.77 -10.65 -16.05
CA GLU A 301 22.80 -10.44 -14.58
C GLU A 301 21.43 -10.07 -14.01
N GLN A 302 20.54 -11.06 -13.94
CA GLN A 302 19.17 -10.91 -13.43
C GLN A 302 19.12 -10.37 -12.00
N VAL A 303 20.08 -10.72 -11.15
CA VAL A 303 20.10 -10.29 -9.74
C VAL A 303 20.28 -8.77 -9.63
N VAL A 304 21.24 -8.19 -10.36
CA VAL A 304 21.53 -6.75 -10.31
C VAL A 304 20.42 -5.95 -10.97
N HIS A 305 19.89 -6.41 -12.11
CA HIS A 305 18.72 -5.80 -12.75
C HIS A 305 17.47 -5.88 -11.87
N GLY A 306 17.27 -7.00 -11.17
CA GLY A 306 16.25 -7.16 -10.16
C GLY A 306 16.41 -6.18 -8.99
N GLY A 307 17.65 -5.93 -8.55
CA GLY A 307 17.99 -4.91 -7.55
C GLY A 307 17.59 -3.49 -8.00
N TRP A 308 17.91 -3.11 -9.24
CA TRP A 308 17.48 -1.82 -9.81
C TRP A 308 15.96 -1.71 -9.94
N THR A 309 15.30 -2.79 -10.37
CA THR A 309 13.85 -2.88 -10.50
C THR A 309 13.18 -2.70 -9.14
N LEU A 310 13.71 -3.38 -8.11
CA LEU A 310 13.24 -3.26 -6.74
C LEU A 310 13.47 -1.83 -6.21
N ALA A 311 14.66 -1.26 -6.43
CA ALA A 311 14.97 0.11 -6.05
C ALA A 311 13.98 1.11 -6.63
N ALA A 312 13.72 1.02 -7.94
CA ALA A 312 12.83 1.93 -8.66
C ALA A 312 11.38 1.84 -8.14
N ARG A 313 10.86 0.63 -7.90
CA ARG A 313 9.51 0.43 -7.35
C ARG A 313 9.36 1.09 -5.98
N HIS A 314 10.29 0.84 -5.06
CA HIS A 314 10.21 1.38 -3.71
C HIS A 314 10.50 2.90 -3.66
N ALA A 315 11.37 3.42 -4.53
CA ALA A 315 11.53 4.86 -4.72
C ALA A 315 10.23 5.52 -5.17
N GLY A 316 9.47 4.83 -6.04
CA GLY A 316 8.14 5.23 -6.47
C GLY A 316 7.16 5.31 -5.31
N VAL A 317 7.12 4.27 -4.47
CA VAL A 317 6.31 4.23 -3.25
C VAL A 317 6.63 5.41 -2.33
N VAL A 318 7.91 5.71 -2.11
CA VAL A 318 8.35 6.86 -1.31
C VAL A 318 7.88 8.18 -1.92
N LEU A 319 8.07 8.37 -3.23
CA LEU A 319 7.61 9.56 -3.94
C LEU A 319 6.11 9.76 -3.77
N GLY A 320 5.31 8.69 -3.94
CA GLY A 320 3.87 8.72 -3.74
C GLY A 320 3.50 9.16 -2.32
N LEU A 321 4.05 8.51 -1.29
CA LEU A 321 3.74 8.82 0.10
C LEU A 321 4.15 10.24 0.51
N LEU A 322 5.33 10.71 0.09
CA LEU A 322 5.82 12.05 0.40
C LEU A 322 4.99 13.16 -0.26
N LEU A 323 4.42 12.90 -1.44
CA LEU A 323 3.51 13.83 -2.10
C LEU A 323 2.12 13.81 -1.45
N LEU A 324 1.60 12.63 -1.14
CA LEU A 324 0.19 12.45 -0.78
C LEU A 324 -0.11 12.72 0.69
N ALA A 325 0.74 12.28 1.61
CA ALA A 325 0.44 12.37 3.04
C ALA A 325 0.25 13.83 3.52
N PRO A 326 1.11 14.81 3.12
CA PRO A 326 0.89 16.21 3.47
C PRO A 326 -0.38 16.80 2.82
N ILE A 327 -0.66 16.43 1.57
CA ILE A 327 -1.85 16.91 0.85
C ILE A 327 -3.12 16.37 1.49
N LEU A 328 -3.14 15.10 1.87
CA LEU A 328 -4.27 14.50 2.57
C LEU A 328 -4.46 15.14 3.94
N ALA A 329 -3.39 15.31 4.73
CA ALA A 329 -3.46 15.94 6.04
C ALA A 329 -4.03 17.36 5.96
N THR A 330 -3.54 18.17 5.02
CA THR A 330 -4.06 19.53 4.80
C THR A 330 -5.48 19.56 4.25
N ALA A 331 -5.86 18.59 3.40
CA ALA A 331 -7.22 18.47 2.88
C ALA A 331 -8.22 18.08 3.98
N LEU A 332 -7.85 17.17 4.89
CA LEU A 332 -8.69 16.75 6.01
C LEU A 332 -8.94 17.91 6.99
N GLU A 333 -7.92 18.69 7.33
CA GLU A 333 -8.11 19.88 8.19
C GLU A 333 -9.05 20.91 7.55
N ARG A 334 -8.88 21.19 6.25
CA ARG A 334 -9.75 22.13 5.53
C ARG A 334 -11.21 21.64 5.44
N ASN A 335 -11.41 20.36 5.17
CA ASN A 335 -12.76 19.80 5.07
C ASN A 335 -13.43 19.64 6.44
N LYS A 336 -12.66 19.44 7.52
CA LYS A 336 -13.19 19.47 8.89
C LYS A 336 -13.81 20.82 9.22
N GLU A 337 -13.13 21.92 8.91
CA GLU A 337 -13.71 23.27 9.12
C GLU A 337 -14.97 23.48 8.27
N ALA A 338 -14.97 23.02 7.02
CA ALA A 338 -16.14 23.10 6.15
C ALA A 338 -17.32 22.28 6.70
N ALA A 339 -17.06 21.07 7.20
CA ALA A 339 -18.05 20.18 7.80
C ALA A 339 -18.67 20.80 9.07
N VAL A 340 -17.85 21.43 9.92
CA VAL A 340 -18.37 22.13 11.12
C VAL A 340 -19.29 23.28 10.73
N ARG A 341 -18.94 24.07 9.70
CA ARG A 341 -19.79 25.16 9.20
C ARG A 341 -21.09 24.65 8.57
N ALA A 342 -21.00 23.60 7.75
CA ALA A 342 -22.17 22.98 7.14
C ALA A 342 -23.09 22.36 8.20
N GLY A 343 -22.52 21.65 9.19
CA GLY A 343 -23.29 21.09 10.29
C GLY A 343 -23.93 22.15 11.18
N ALA A 344 -23.24 23.28 11.42
CA ALA A 344 -23.83 24.41 12.13
C ALA A 344 -25.02 25.00 11.36
N ALA A 345 -24.90 25.15 10.04
CA ALA A 345 -26.01 25.59 9.18
C ALA A 345 -27.20 24.61 9.25
N GLU A 346 -26.94 23.31 9.15
CA GLU A 346 -27.98 22.27 9.23
C GLU A 346 -28.73 22.30 10.57
N VAL A 347 -28.02 22.47 11.70
CA VAL A 347 -28.67 22.65 13.02
C VAL A 347 -29.48 23.94 13.07
N LEU A 348 -28.95 25.05 12.54
CA LEU A 348 -29.62 26.34 12.54
C LEU A 348 -30.90 26.33 11.66
N ASP A 349 -30.88 25.63 10.53
CA ASP A 349 -32.00 25.55 9.59
C ASP A 349 -33.03 24.46 9.95
N SER A 350 -32.69 23.59 10.89
CA SER A 350 -33.58 22.52 11.35
C SER A 350 -34.89 23.04 11.98
N ARG A 351 -35.91 22.18 11.99
CA ARG A 351 -37.24 22.51 12.55
C ARG A 351 -37.37 22.31 14.06
N ILE A 352 -36.30 21.86 14.73
CA ILE A 352 -36.35 21.59 16.17
C ILE A 352 -36.46 22.89 16.98
N PRO A 353 -36.97 22.85 18.23
CA PRO A 353 -37.10 24.02 19.08
C PRO A 353 -35.78 24.78 19.28
N PRO A 354 -35.77 26.13 19.35
CA PRO A 354 -34.54 26.93 19.44
C PRO A 354 -33.63 26.58 20.62
N LEU A 355 -34.20 26.25 21.79
CA LEU A 355 -33.43 25.84 22.96
C LEU A 355 -32.76 24.47 22.75
N ASP A 356 -33.42 23.57 22.03
CA ASP A 356 -32.87 22.25 21.70
C ASP A 356 -31.71 22.35 20.71
N LYS A 357 -31.74 23.33 19.78
CA LYS A 357 -30.61 23.61 18.87
C LYS A 357 -29.33 23.92 19.63
N LEU A 358 -29.41 24.76 20.67
CA LEU A 358 -28.25 25.15 21.47
C LEU A 358 -27.70 23.95 22.26
N GLY A 359 -28.57 23.17 22.89
CA GLY A 359 -28.18 21.96 23.62
C GLY A 359 -27.53 20.91 22.70
N LEU A 360 -28.15 20.66 21.54
CA LEU A 360 -27.63 19.72 20.55
C LEU A 360 -26.27 20.16 20.00
N ALA A 361 -26.10 21.46 19.71
CA ALA A 361 -24.81 21.98 19.24
C ALA A 361 -23.69 21.78 20.28
N GLN A 362 -23.99 22.00 21.57
CA GLN A 362 -23.03 21.75 22.66
C GLN A 362 -22.68 20.27 22.77
N ASP A 363 -23.65 19.38 22.68
CA ASP A 363 -23.44 17.93 22.74
C ASP A 363 -22.59 17.46 21.54
N ILE A 364 -22.87 17.96 20.33
CA ILE A 364 -22.08 17.67 19.12
C ILE A 364 -20.62 18.15 19.29
N LEU A 365 -20.41 19.37 19.78
CA LEU A 365 -19.07 19.90 20.04
C LEU A 365 -18.34 19.06 21.10
N GLY A 366 -19.04 18.62 22.15
CA GLY A 366 -18.51 17.72 23.16
C GLY A 366 -18.07 16.37 22.58
N GLU A 367 -18.85 15.79 21.66
CA GLU A 367 -18.48 14.55 20.94
C GLU A 367 -17.30 14.77 19.98
N ILE A 368 -17.20 15.93 19.33
CA ILE A 368 -16.04 16.29 18.49
C ILE A 368 -14.77 16.43 19.35
N ASP A 369 -14.84 17.08 20.49
CA ASP A 369 -13.70 17.24 21.41
C ASP A 369 -13.29 15.91 22.03
N ARG A 370 -14.27 15.06 22.35
CA ARG A 370 -14.02 13.69 22.81
C ARG A 370 -13.31 12.87 21.74
N ALA A 371 -13.84 12.87 20.53
CA ALA A 371 -13.25 12.18 19.38
C ALA A 371 -11.82 12.67 19.10
N LYS A 372 -11.58 13.98 19.23
CA LYS A 372 -10.24 14.57 19.11
C LYS A 372 -9.27 14.05 20.17
N ARG A 373 -9.70 13.92 21.44
CA ARG A 373 -8.87 13.37 22.52
C ARG A 373 -8.61 11.87 22.38
N GLU A 374 -9.59 11.13 21.87
CA GLU A 374 -9.52 9.67 21.71
C GLU A 374 -8.91 9.26 20.36
N GLY A 375 -8.65 10.21 19.44
CA GLY A 375 -8.17 9.93 18.10
C GLY A 375 -9.18 9.20 17.21
N THR A 376 -10.48 9.26 17.55
CA THR A 376 -11.55 8.52 16.86
C THR A 376 -12.42 9.43 15.98
N LEU A 377 -13.33 8.84 15.20
CA LEU A 377 -14.36 9.58 14.47
C LEU A 377 -15.45 10.10 15.42
N PRO A 378 -15.92 11.35 15.26
CA PRO A 378 -17.04 11.88 16.03
C PRO A 378 -18.30 11.06 15.83
N LYS A 379 -18.89 10.57 16.93
CA LYS A 379 -20.14 9.81 16.88
C LYS A 379 -21.32 10.76 16.98
N ILE A 380 -21.70 11.39 15.87
CA ILE A 380 -22.82 12.36 15.82
C ILE A 380 -24.08 11.78 16.47
N GLY A 381 -24.40 10.51 16.21
CA GLY A 381 -25.57 9.84 16.80
C GLY A 381 -25.58 9.78 18.33
N ALA A 382 -24.43 9.90 19.00
CA ALA A 382 -24.35 9.92 20.45
C ALA A 382 -24.97 11.20 21.06
N ALA A 383 -24.87 12.34 20.36
CA ALA A 383 -25.47 13.61 20.74
C ALA A 383 -27.00 13.63 20.64
N PHE A 384 -27.59 12.62 19.97
CA PHE A 384 -29.04 12.47 19.81
C PHE A 384 -29.67 11.49 20.82
N ARG A 385 -28.90 10.87 21.72
CA ARG A 385 -29.39 9.79 22.61
C ARG A 385 -30.54 10.23 23.52
N ASP A 386 -30.45 11.44 24.07
CA ASP A 386 -31.44 11.98 24.99
C ASP A 386 -32.48 12.86 24.27
N ARG A 387 -32.54 12.78 22.93
CA ARG A 387 -33.42 13.59 22.09
C ARG A 387 -34.64 12.78 21.61
N PRO A 388 -35.80 13.44 21.39
CA PRO A 388 -36.99 12.78 20.86
C PRO A 388 -36.71 12.07 19.52
N SER A 389 -37.34 10.93 19.30
CA SER A 389 -37.22 10.16 18.04
C SER A 389 -38.17 10.65 16.93
N THR A 390 -38.54 11.94 16.94
CA THR A 390 -39.43 12.52 15.92
C THR A 390 -38.75 12.63 14.56
N ASP A 391 -39.55 12.80 13.50
CA ASP A 391 -39.04 12.92 12.12
C ASP A 391 -38.06 14.07 11.95
N GLU A 392 -38.24 15.16 12.68
CA GLU A 392 -37.37 16.35 12.65
C GLU A 392 -35.96 16.00 13.14
N TYR A 393 -35.85 15.32 14.29
CA TYR A 393 -34.56 14.88 14.84
C TYR A 393 -33.92 13.80 13.97
N ARG A 394 -34.70 12.88 13.41
CA ARG A 394 -34.19 11.86 12.48
C ARG A 394 -33.61 12.48 11.22
N THR A 395 -34.32 13.44 10.63
CA THR A 395 -33.91 14.17 9.41
C THR A 395 -32.65 15.00 9.67
N LEU A 396 -32.60 15.74 10.78
CA LEU A 396 -31.42 16.49 11.17
C LEU A 396 -30.21 15.58 11.39
N ARG A 397 -30.40 14.45 12.09
CA ARG A 397 -29.33 13.47 12.30
C ARG A 397 -28.79 12.91 10.99
N SER A 398 -29.66 12.54 10.04
CA SER A 398 -29.22 12.07 8.73
C SER A 398 -28.52 13.17 7.93
N GLY A 399 -29.03 14.40 7.94
CA GLY A 399 -28.41 15.54 7.24
C GLY A 399 -26.99 15.84 7.74
N LEU A 400 -26.79 15.84 9.07
CA LEU A 400 -25.48 16.01 9.68
C LEU A 400 -24.50 14.88 9.35
N GLN A 401 -24.99 13.63 9.33
CA GLN A 401 -24.17 12.48 8.96
C GLN A 401 -23.77 12.57 7.48
N ASP A 402 -24.70 12.91 6.59
CA ASP A 402 -24.47 13.04 5.15
C ASP A 402 -23.47 14.15 4.83
N GLU A 403 -23.52 15.28 5.55
CA GLU A 403 -22.54 16.36 5.40
C GLU A 403 -21.14 15.95 5.87
N LEU A 404 -21.05 15.23 7.00
CA LEU A 404 -19.77 14.70 7.48
C LEU A 404 -19.18 13.73 6.45
N ASP A 405 -19.97 12.78 5.98
CA ASP A 405 -19.57 11.74 5.03
C ASP A 405 -19.15 12.35 3.68
N ARG A 406 -19.86 13.38 3.21
CA ARG A 406 -19.49 14.13 2.00
C ARG A 406 -18.19 14.91 2.19
N ALA A 407 -18.03 15.63 3.30
CA ALA A 407 -16.83 16.41 3.58
C ALA A 407 -15.58 15.52 3.67
N VAL A 408 -15.69 14.38 4.35
CA VAL A 408 -14.62 13.37 4.42
C VAL A 408 -14.29 12.83 3.04
N THR A 409 -15.29 12.38 2.27
CA THR A 409 -15.08 11.81 0.93
C THR A 409 -14.40 12.83 -0.01
N ASN A 410 -14.82 14.10 0.05
CA ASN A 410 -14.22 15.18 -0.74
C ASN A 410 -12.76 15.47 -0.37
N ALA A 411 -12.35 15.23 0.88
CA ALA A 411 -10.96 15.42 1.30
C ALA A 411 -9.97 14.49 0.58
N PHE A 412 -10.42 13.30 0.17
CA PHE A 412 -9.59 12.31 -0.52
C PHE A 412 -9.52 12.53 -2.04
N SER A 413 -10.42 13.34 -2.62
CA SER A 413 -10.50 13.56 -4.07
C SER A 413 -9.19 14.09 -4.67
N ARG A 414 -8.63 15.16 -4.10
CA ARG A 414 -7.37 15.78 -4.61
C ARG A 414 -6.16 14.83 -4.53
N PRO A 415 -5.91 14.13 -3.41
CA PRO A 415 -4.90 13.07 -3.35
C PRO A 415 -5.06 12.00 -4.46
N PHE A 416 -6.28 11.52 -4.74
CA PHE A 416 -6.51 10.55 -5.81
C PHE A 416 -6.25 11.13 -7.21
N LEU A 417 -6.60 12.40 -7.46
CA LEU A 417 -6.26 13.07 -8.72
C LEU A 417 -4.74 13.23 -8.92
N LEU A 418 -3.99 13.50 -7.86
CA LEU A 418 -2.53 13.54 -7.94
C LEU A 418 -1.94 12.17 -8.26
N ALA A 419 -2.48 11.12 -7.63
CA ALA A 419 -2.11 9.75 -7.96
C ALA A 419 -2.42 9.38 -9.42
N THR A 420 -3.54 9.88 -9.94
CA THR A 420 -3.92 9.74 -11.36
C THR A 420 -2.87 10.38 -12.27
N ALA A 421 -2.40 11.58 -11.93
CA ALA A 421 -1.34 12.26 -12.69
C ALA A 421 -0.02 11.46 -12.70
N LEU A 422 0.35 10.83 -11.58
CA LEU A 422 1.52 9.93 -11.52
C LEU A 422 1.35 8.70 -12.43
N ALA A 423 0.15 8.09 -12.44
CA ALA A 423 -0.15 6.95 -13.30
C ALA A 423 -0.07 7.32 -14.80
N LEU A 424 -0.60 8.49 -15.17
CA LEU A 424 -0.51 9.00 -16.55
C LEU A 424 0.92 9.38 -16.93
N ALA A 425 1.70 9.97 -16.01
CA ALA A 425 3.10 10.30 -16.24
C ALA A 425 3.94 9.05 -16.55
N ALA A 426 3.55 7.88 -16.05
CA ALA A 426 4.21 6.62 -16.37
C ALA A 426 4.15 6.25 -17.86
N LEU A 427 3.25 6.86 -18.64
CA LEU A 427 3.19 6.71 -20.10
C LEU A 427 4.31 7.49 -20.82
N LEU A 428 4.87 8.55 -20.22
CA LEU A 428 5.90 9.38 -20.87
C LEU A 428 7.20 8.62 -21.16
N PRO A 429 7.80 7.85 -20.23
CA PRO A 429 8.91 6.96 -20.56
C PRO A 429 8.54 5.98 -21.68
N LEU A 430 7.26 5.59 -21.78
CA LEU A 430 6.77 4.70 -22.83
C LEU A 430 6.51 5.43 -24.16
N ALA A 431 6.33 6.74 -24.20
CA ALA A 431 6.26 7.45 -25.46
C ALA A 431 7.67 7.76 -26.00
N LEU A 432 8.62 8.02 -25.10
CA LEU A 432 9.97 8.50 -25.42
C LEU A 432 10.99 7.38 -25.64
N GLY A 433 10.77 6.20 -25.04
CA GLY A 433 11.58 5.03 -25.36
C GLY A 433 11.36 4.62 -26.81
N ARG A 434 12.41 4.27 -27.57
CA ARG A 434 12.20 3.59 -28.87
C ARG A 434 11.62 2.20 -28.59
N TRP A 435 10.32 2.01 -28.81
CA TRP A 435 9.63 0.73 -28.59
C TRP A 435 9.93 -0.32 -29.64
N GLU A 436 10.67 0.04 -30.69
CA GLU A 436 10.98 -0.80 -31.83
C GLU A 436 12.44 -1.24 -31.83
N ARG A 437 12.62 -2.50 -31.42
CA ARG A 437 13.23 -3.57 -32.22
C ARG A 437 13.33 -4.82 -31.35
N SER A 438 12.30 -5.65 -31.43
CA SER A 438 12.39 -7.09 -31.18
C SER A 438 13.18 -7.76 -32.27
#